data_AF-Q38KZ1-F1
#
_entry.id   AF-Q38KZ1-F1
#
_cell.length_a   1.000
_cell.length_b   1.000
_cell.length_c   1.000
_cell.angle_alpha   90.00
_cell.angle_beta   90.00
_cell.angle_gamma   90.00
#
_symmetry.space_group_name_H-M   'P 1'
#
loop_
_entity.id
_entity.type
_entity.pdbx_description
1 polymer ?
#
loop_
_entity_poly.entity_id
_entity_poly.type
_entity_poly.pdbx_seq_one_letter_code
_entity_poly.pdbx_strand_id
1 'polypeptide(L)' 'EALSKDPDIEVVGTCADGKQAVEMTRELRPHVITMDVDMPVMDGLTATEHIMAECPTPILVLTADPRSQAPELTYRAP' A
#
# COMPACT_ATOMS: atom_id res chain seq x y z
N GLU A 1 -3.58 11.24 -8.66
CA GLU A 1 -3.65 11.78 -10.04
C GLU A 1 -2.47 11.43 -10.95
N ALA A 2 -1.25 11.20 -10.44
CA ALA A 2 -0.10 10.87 -11.30
C ALA A 2 -0.27 9.54 -12.06
N LEU A 3 -0.76 8.49 -11.40
CA LEU A 3 -0.93 7.16 -12.00
C LEU A 3 -2.07 7.09 -13.03
N SER A 4 -3.14 7.86 -12.84
CA SER A 4 -4.32 7.87 -13.73
C SER A 4 -4.06 8.44 -15.12
N LYS A 5 -2.85 8.95 -15.40
CA LYS A 5 -2.46 9.52 -16.69
C LYS A 5 -1.84 8.49 -17.63
N ASP A 6 -1.42 7.35 -17.10
CA ASP A 6 -0.89 6.26 -17.89
C ASP A 6 -2.06 5.39 -18.39
N PRO A 7 -2.24 5.22 -19.71
CA PRO A 7 -3.36 4.44 -20.26
C PRO A 7 -3.28 2.95 -19.91
N ASP A 8 -2.11 2.44 -19.51
CA ASP A 8 -1.92 1.04 -19.13
C ASP A 8 -2.21 0.79 -17.64
N ILE A 9 -2.51 1.85 -16.86
CA ILE A 9 -2.78 1.77 -15.42
C ILE A 9 -4.20 2.27 -15.12
N GLU A 10 -5.03 1.37 -14.58
CA GLU A 10 -6.33 1.73 -14.02
C GLU A 10 -6.23 1.92 -12.49
N VAL A 11 -6.59 3.12 -12.02
CA VAL A 11 -6.68 3.38 -10.57
C VAL A 11 -8.05 2.94 -10.07
N VAL A 12 -8.10 1.73 -9.50
CA VAL A 12 -9.36 1.12 -9.02
C VAL A 12 -9.84 1.67 -7.67
N GLY A 13 -8.95 2.35 -6.91
CA GLY A 13 -9.31 2.92 -5.62
C GLY A 13 -8.21 3.80 -5.02
N THR A 14 -8.62 4.66 -4.07
CA THR A 14 -7.73 5.51 -3.26
C THR A 14 -8.27 5.60 -1.84
N CYS A 15 -7.38 5.55 -0.85
CA CYS A 15 -7.72 5.60 0.57
C CYS A 15 -6.88 6.66 1.30
N ALA A 16 -7.37 7.14 2.44
CA ALA A 16 -6.68 8.16 3.24
C ALA A 16 -5.93 7.60 4.47
N ASP A 17 -6.12 6.31 4.78
CA ASP A 17 -5.50 5.63 5.91
C ASP A 17 -5.29 4.13 5.63
N GLY A 18 -4.43 3.48 6.43
CA GLY A 18 -4.09 2.07 6.25
C GLY A 18 -5.24 1.11 6.50
N LYS A 19 -6.23 1.46 7.33
CA LYS A 19 -7.38 0.58 7.60
C LYS A 19 -8.28 0.52 6.37
N GLN A 20 -8.58 1.67 5.77
CA GLN A 20 -9.29 1.73 4.49
C GLN A 20 -8.53 0.98 3.39
N ALA A 21 -7.19 1.06 3.39
CA ALA A 21 -6.38 0.32 2.41
C ALA A 21 -6.59 -1.20 2.51
N VAL A 22 -6.65 -1.75 3.72
CA VAL A 22 -6.92 -3.19 3.94
C VAL A 22 -8.33 -3.56 3.45
N GLU A 23 -9.34 -2.77 3.82
CA GLU A 23 -10.74 -3.00 3.43
C GLU A 23 -10.90 -2.95 1.90
N MET A 24 -10.41 -1.89 1.26
CA MET A 24 -10.48 -1.71 -0.19
C MET A 24 -9.67 -2.77 -0.96
N THR A 25 -8.54 -3.23 -0.43
CA THR A 25 -7.76 -4.31 -1.08
C THR A 25 -8.57 -5.60 -1.19
N ARG A 26 -9.35 -5.91 -0.15
CA ARG A 26 -10.21 -7.10 -0.14
C ARG A 26 -11.36 -7.00 -1.13
N GLU A 27 -11.93 -5.80 -1.27
CA GLU A 27 -13.08 -5.55 -2.15
C GLU A 27 -12.66 -5.42 -3.62
N LEU A 28 -11.63 -4.64 -3.90
CA LEU A 28 -11.22 -4.27 -5.26
C LEU A 28 -10.20 -5.23 -5.87
N ARG A 29 -9.50 -6.02 -5.05
CA ARG A 29 -8.51 -7.02 -5.48
C ARG A 29 -7.52 -6.45 -6.50
N PRO A 30 -6.82 -5.34 -6.19
CA PRO A 30 -5.91 -4.70 -7.14
C PRO A 30 -4.71 -5.61 -7.46
N HIS A 31 -4.10 -5.39 -8.63
CA HIS A 31 -2.89 -6.10 -9.04
C HIS A 31 -1.63 -5.60 -8.34
N VAL A 32 -1.62 -4.33 -7.96
CA VAL A 32 -0.52 -3.66 -7.26
C VAL A 32 -1.08 -2.54 -6.40
N ILE A 33 -0.43 -2.28 -5.27
CA ILE A 33 -0.77 -1.20 -4.36
C ILE A 33 0.43 -0.28 -4.23
N THR A 34 0.20 1.03 -4.27
CA THR A 34 1.18 2.03 -3.80
C THR A 34 0.81 2.44 -2.38
N MET A 35 1.76 2.36 -1.46
CA MET A 35 1.51 2.56 -0.02
C MET A 35 2.44 3.64 0.53
N ASP A 36 1.89 4.63 1.23
CA ASP A 36 2.69 5.54 2.05
C ASP A 36 2.94 4.91 3.43
N VAL A 37 4.12 5.12 4.01
CA VAL A 37 4.44 4.63 5.36
C VAL A 37 3.69 5.43 6.42
N ASP A 38 3.72 6.75 6.28
CA ASP A 38 3.21 7.67 7.31
C ASP A 38 1.74 8.01 7.03
N MET A 39 0.84 7.17 7.55
CA MET A 39 -0.61 7.36 7.42
C MET A 39 -1.30 7.51 8.78
N PRO A 40 -2.40 8.28 8.85
CA PRO A 40 -3.22 8.37 10.05
C PRO A 40 -3.94 7.04 10.32
N VAL A 41 -4.42 6.84 11.56
CA VAL A 41 -5.21 5.67 12.04
C VAL A 41 -4.44 4.35 12.04
N MET A 42 -3.91 3.92 10.90
CA MET A 42 -3.07 2.74 10.71
C MET A 42 -1.98 3.13 9.72
N ASP A 43 -0.72 2.98 10.12
CA ASP A 43 0.42 3.23 9.24
C ASP A 43 0.47 2.21 8.09
N GLY A 44 1.14 2.57 6.99
CA GLY A 44 1.17 1.74 5.80
C GLY A 44 1.94 0.43 5.96
N LEU A 45 2.81 0.35 6.95
CA LEU A 45 3.58 -0.85 7.24
C LEU A 45 2.70 -1.90 7.93
N THR A 46 1.96 -1.49 8.96
CA THR A 46 0.93 -2.31 9.60
C THR A 46 -0.14 -2.72 8.58
N ALA A 47 -0.59 -1.80 7.72
CA ALA A 47 -1.52 -2.13 6.64
C ALA A 47 -0.94 -3.17 5.67
N THR A 48 0.35 -3.05 5.33
CA THR A 48 1.07 -4.02 4.48
C THR A 48 1.09 -5.41 5.12
N GLU A 49 1.37 -5.51 6.42
CA GLU A 49 1.33 -6.79 7.15
C GLU A 49 -0.07 -7.44 7.07
N HIS A 50 -1.12 -6.66 7.31
CA HIS A 50 -2.51 -7.13 7.20
C HIS A 50 -2.86 -7.58 5.78
N ILE A 51 -2.53 -6.77 4.77
CA ILE A 51 -2.79 -7.11 3.36
C ILE A 51 -2.05 -8.40 3.00
N MET A 52 -0.78 -8.54 3.35
CA MET A 52 -0.01 -9.74 3.05
C MET A 52 -0.53 -10.99 3.80
N ALA A 53 -1.11 -10.83 4.98
CA ALA A 53 -1.70 -11.94 5.72
C ALA A 53 -3.09 -12.36 5.18
N GLU A 54 -3.93 -11.42 4.77
CA GLU A 54 -5.32 -11.69 4.38
C GLU A 54 -5.51 -11.85 2.86
N CYS A 55 -4.82 -11.03 2.07
CA CYS A 55 -4.94 -10.95 0.62
C CYS A 55 -3.60 -10.52 -0.02
N PRO A 56 -2.60 -11.42 -0.06
CA PRO A 56 -1.27 -11.12 -0.58
C PRO A 56 -1.32 -10.40 -1.92
N THR A 57 -0.86 -9.15 -1.93
CA THR A 57 -0.90 -8.26 -3.09
C THR A 57 0.42 -7.52 -3.16
N PRO A 58 1.08 -7.43 -4.34
CA PRO A 58 2.31 -6.68 -4.48
C PRO A 58 2.16 -5.22 -4.03
N ILE A 59 3.03 -4.77 -3.13
CA ILE A 59 3.00 -3.41 -2.57
C ILE A 59 4.32 -2.69 -2.89
N LEU A 60 4.20 -1.51 -3.49
CA LEU A 60 5.28 -0.55 -3.66
C LEU A 60 5.16 0.52 -2.56
N VAL A 61 6.07 0.45 -1.59
CA VAL A 61 6.13 1.45 -0.52
C VAL A 61 6.80 2.73 -1.02
N LEU A 62 6.17 3.87 -0.76
CA LEU A 62 6.66 5.21 -1.06
C LEU A 62 6.95 5.92 0.26
N THR A 63 8.14 6.50 0.39
CA THR A 63 8.51 7.28 1.57
C THR A 63 9.29 8.51 1.13
N ALA A 64 9.00 9.65 1.76
CA ALA A 64 9.75 10.87 1.56
C ALA A 64 10.92 11.01 2.55
N ASP A 65 10.96 10.24 3.64
CA ASP A 65 12.10 10.24 4.59
C ASP A 65 13.09 9.11 4.24
N PRO A 66 14.30 9.44 3.78
CA PRO A 66 15.34 8.46 3.48
C PRO A 66 15.86 7.70 4.71
N ARG A 67 15.46 8.07 5.93
CA ARG A 67 15.80 7.41 7.20
C ARG A 67 14.62 6.61 7.77
N SER A 68 13.50 6.50 7.05
CA SER A 68 12.38 5.69 7.48
C SER A 68 12.81 4.22 7.60
N GLN A 69 12.18 3.46 8.51
CA GLN A 69 12.47 2.03 8.72
C GLN A 69 11.90 1.12 7.61
N ALA A 70 11.27 1.70 6.58
CA ALA A 70 10.70 0.97 5.46
C ALA A 70 11.66 -0.04 4.79
N PRO A 71 12.96 0.27 4.56
CA PRO A 71 13.87 -0.64 3.89
C PRO A 71 14.10 -1.96 4.63
N GLU A 72 14.05 -1.96 5.98
CA GLU A 72 14.32 -3.18 6.76
C GLU A 72 13.17 -4.19 6.74
N LEU A 73 11.95 -3.72 6.46
CA LEU A 73 10.75 -4.56 6.49
C LEU A 73 10.29 -4.98 5.09
N THR A 74 10.64 -4.25 4.02
CA THR A 74 10.39 -4.68 2.62
C THR A 74 11.04 -6.04 2.30
N TYR A 75 12.14 -6.40 2.98
CA TYR A 75 12.81 -7.69 2.78
C TYR A 75 12.14 -8.87 3.52
N ARG A 76 11.14 -8.62 4.38
CA ARG A 76 10.55 -9.64 5.26
C ARG A 76 9.14 -10.09 4.89
N ALA A 77 8.52 -9.51 3.88
CA ALA A 77 7.22 -10.00 3.38
C ALA A 77 7.44 -11.30 2.58
N PRO A 78 6.93 -12.47 3.04
CA PRO A 78 7.05 -13.74 2.32
C PRO A 78 6.10 -13.83 1.11
#